data_AF-A0A920L4N4-F1
#
_entry.id   AF-A0A920L4N4-F1
#
_cell.length_a   1.000
_cell.length_b   1.000
_cell.length_c   1.000
_cell.angle_alpha   90.00
_cell.angle_beta   90.00
_cell.angle_gamma   90.00
#
_symmetry.space_group_name_H-M   'P 1'
#
loop_
_entity.id
_entity.type
_entity.pdbx_description
1 polymer ?
#
loop_
_entity_poly.entity_id
_entity_poly.type
_entity_poly.pdbx_seq_one_letter_code
_entity_poly.pdbx_strand_id
1 'polypeptide(L)'
;MKYLGLDINSREHNHISLSDGLFFNQENNYEELCEHLVQHNIDAVIIGNNGYGSKRHIPVIKKLIKRLGIQVYLIDEKSTSVICSSCGFRKIKKGKFIKCHRCKEVIHRDTNAAINILKRFEKGFWGSNDDHVLRRKRRKFKSKIN
;
A
#
# COMPACT_ATOMS: atom_id res chain seq x y z
N MET A 1 -13.60 -5.72 11.42
CA MET A 1 -12.74 -4.55 11.21
C MET A 1 -12.53 -4.36 9.72
N LYS A 2 -12.75 -3.15 9.20
CA LYS A 2 -12.59 -2.76 7.81
C LYS A 2 -11.28 -1.99 7.65
N TYR A 3 -10.42 -2.52 6.79
CA TYR A 3 -9.06 -2.02 6.58
C TYR A 3 -8.92 -1.38 5.21
N LEU A 4 -8.06 -0.36 5.12
CA LEU A 4 -7.79 0.35 3.88
C LEU A 4 -6.28 0.56 3.69
N GLY A 5 -5.76 0.14 2.55
CA GLY A 5 -4.36 0.33 2.17
C GLY A 5 -4.14 1.67 1.46
N LEU A 6 -3.11 2.41 1.85
CA LEU A 6 -2.74 3.71 1.28
C LEU A 6 -1.31 3.66 0.72
N ASP A 7 -1.19 4.02 -0.55
CA ASP A 7 0.08 4.29 -1.23
C ASP A 7 0.24 5.81 -1.40
N ILE A 8 1.27 6.40 -0.78
CA ILE A 8 1.48 7.85 -0.77
C ILE A 8 2.54 8.21 -1.81
N ASN A 9 2.12 8.88 -2.88
CA ASN A 9 2.98 9.34 -3.97
C ASN A 9 3.24 10.84 -3.86
N SER A 10 4.41 11.22 -3.32
CA SER A 10 4.78 12.61 -3.04
C SER A 10 5.75 13.24 -4.04
N ARG A 11 6.05 12.56 -5.16
CA ARG A 11 6.90 13.08 -6.24
C ARG A 11 6.02 13.77 -7.28
N GLU A 12 6.12 13.38 -8.54
CA GLU A 12 5.48 14.05 -9.68
C GLU A 12 3.95 13.99 -9.72
N HIS A 13 3.31 13.21 -8.84
CA HIS A 13 1.88 12.91 -8.95
C HIS A 13 1.02 13.36 -7.77
N ASN A 14 1.63 13.94 -6.72
CA ASN A 14 0.99 14.52 -5.53
C ASN A 14 -0.38 13.91 -5.13
N HIS A 15 -0.46 12.58 -4.99
CA HIS A 15 -1.72 11.90 -4.66
C HIS A 15 -1.52 10.77 -3.66
N ILE A 16 -2.64 10.30 -3.11
CA ILE A 16 -2.76 9.09 -2.31
C ILE A 16 -3.63 8.11 -3.08
N SER A 17 -3.11 6.91 -3.34
CA SER A 17 -3.89 5.82 -3.92
C SER A 17 -4.42 4.91 -2.83
N LEU A 18 -5.69 4.55 -2.94
CA LEU A 18 -6.36 3.65 -2.03
C LEU A 18 -6.47 2.23 -2.60
N SER A 19 -6.57 1.24 -1.71
CA SER A 19 -6.76 -0.16 -2.09
C SER A 19 -8.14 -0.44 -2.69
N ASP A 20 -9.10 0.47 -2.56
CA ASP A 20 -10.42 0.41 -3.20
C ASP A 20 -10.44 1.03 -4.61
N GLY A 21 -9.31 1.60 -5.07
CA GLY A 21 -9.17 2.14 -6.41
C GLY A 21 -9.29 3.66 -6.52
N LEU A 22 -9.59 4.37 -5.43
CA LEU A 22 -9.68 5.83 -5.46
C LEU A 22 -8.31 6.52 -5.34
N PHE A 23 -8.28 7.76 -5.80
CA PHE A 23 -7.12 8.64 -5.77
C PHE A 23 -7.53 9.97 -5.15
N PHE A 24 -6.76 10.43 -4.17
CA PHE A 24 -6.98 11.73 -3.53
C PHE A 24 -5.78 12.63 -3.75
N ASN A 25 -6.04 13.88 -4.14
CA ASN A 25 -4.99 14.89 -4.23
C ASN A 25 -4.58 15.32 -2.82
N GLN A 26 -3.30 15.62 -2.62
CA GLN A 26 -2.79 16.12 -1.35
C GLN A 26 -3.00 17.63 -1.14
N GLU A 27 -3.47 18.36 -2.17
CA GLU A 27 -3.69 19.82 -2.15
C GLU A 27 -4.79 20.26 -1.17
N ASN A 28 -5.83 19.44 -0.95
CA ASN A 28 -6.95 19.74 -0.03
C ASN A 28 -6.67 19.28 1.41
N ASN A 29 -5.41 19.29 1.86
CA ASN A 29 -5.02 18.91 3.24
C ASN A 29 -5.58 17.56 3.73
N TYR A 30 -5.87 16.62 2.82
CA TYR A 30 -6.42 15.29 3.13
C TYR A 30 -7.85 15.29 3.69
N GLU A 31 -8.64 16.35 3.52
CA GLU A 31 -10.04 16.40 3.99
C GLU A 31 -10.91 15.35 3.31
N GLU A 32 -10.86 15.27 1.98
CA GLU A 32 -11.61 14.28 1.20
C GLU A 32 -11.25 12.84 1.60
N LEU A 33 -9.98 12.59 1.94
CA LEU A 33 -9.56 11.29 2.48
C LEU A 33 -10.24 11.03 3.83
N CYS A 34 -10.29 12.01 4.72
CA CYS A 34 -10.93 11.85 6.03
C CYS A 34 -12.43 11.59 5.91
N GLU A 35 -13.12 12.32 5.02
CA GLU A 35 -14.53 12.10 4.72
C GLU A 35 -14.78 10.68 4.21
N HIS A 36 -13.96 10.22 3.26
CA HIS A 36 -14.03 8.85 2.73
C HIS A 36 -13.88 7.81 3.84
N LEU A 37 -12.90 7.99 4.73
CA LEU A 37 -12.65 7.05 5.84
C LEU A 37 -13.86 6.95 6.78
N VAL A 38 -14.51 8.06 7.09
CA VAL A 38 -15.69 8.11 7.96
C VAL A 38 -16.92 7.53 7.25
N GLN A 39 -17.21 7.99 6.03
CA GLN A 39 -18.37 7.53 5.24
C GLN A 39 -18.36 6.01 5.02
N HIS A 40 -17.17 5.43 4.82
CA HIS A 40 -17.02 4.01 4.59
C HIS A 40 -16.80 3.19 5.87
N ASN A 41 -16.86 3.79 7.06
CA ASN A 41 -16.65 3.13 8.36
C ASN A 41 -15.33 2.34 8.39
N ILE A 42 -14.21 3.00 8.05
CA ILE A 42 -12.88 2.39 8.07
C ILE A 42 -12.35 2.34 9.50
N ASP A 43 -12.04 1.14 10.00
CA ASP A 43 -11.52 0.93 11.35
C ASP A 43 -10.01 1.17 11.46
N ALA A 44 -9.26 0.83 10.39
CA ALA A 44 -7.83 1.07 10.34
C ALA A 44 -7.28 1.31 8.94
N VAL A 45 -6.22 2.11 8.89
CA VAL A 45 -5.50 2.49 7.68
C VAL A 45 -4.08 1.94 7.71
N ILE A 46 -3.67 1.28 6.63
CA ILE A 46 -2.36 0.66 6.45
C ILE A 46 -1.60 1.49 5.43
N ILE A 47 -0.52 2.13 5.85
CA ILE A 47 0.25 3.05 5.01
C ILE A 47 1.58 2.39 4.61
N GLY A 48 1.88 2.45 3.31
CA GLY A 48 3.20 2.13 2.78
C GLY A 48 4.24 3.19 3.17
N ASN A 49 5.40 2.73 3.65
CA ASN A 49 6.51 3.63 3.99
C ASN A 49 7.68 3.48 3.01
N ASN A 50 7.71 4.27 1.93
CA ASN A 50 8.89 4.41 1.07
C ASN A 50 9.82 5.52 1.57
N GLY A 51 11.10 5.19 1.78
CA GLY A 51 12.04 5.95 2.60
C GLY A 51 12.39 7.42 2.26
N TYR A 52 11.74 8.10 1.33
CA TYR A 52 12.06 9.51 0.99
C TYR A 52 10.86 10.44 0.82
N GLY A 53 9.81 10.01 0.10
CA GLY A 53 8.63 10.86 -0.13
C GLY A 53 7.59 10.84 0.99
N SER A 54 7.43 9.68 1.60
CA SER A 54 6.43 9.41 2.63
C SER A 54 6.75 10.09 3.98
N LYS A 55 8.02 10.43 4.26
CA LYS A 55 8.44 11.04 5.54
C LYS A 55 7.78 12.37 5.87
N ARG A 56 7.40 13.17 4.86
CA ARG A 56 6.77 14.48 5.06
C ARG A 56 5.27 14.36 5.31
N HIS A 57 4.60 13.48 4.58
CA HIS A 57 3.12 13.39 4.59
C HIS A 57 2.59 12.39 5.61
N ILE A 58 3.32 11.31 5.90
CA ILE A 58 2.91 10.30 6.90
C ILE A 58 2.59 10.93 8.27
N PRO A 59 3.42 11.84 8.84
CA PRO A 59 3.11 12.42 10.14
C PRO A 59 1.79 13.20 10.13
N VAL A 60 1.51 13.94 9.06
CA VAL A 60 0.30 14.75 8.90
C VAL A 60 -0.93 13.85 8.78
N ILE A 61 -0.92 12.93 7.82
CA ILE A 61 -2.01 11.98 7.57
C ILE A 61 -2.29 11.14 8.81
N LYS A 62 -1.24 10.63 9.47
CA LYS A 62 -1.39 9.85 10.70
C LYS A 62 -2.04 10.66 11.82
N LYS A 63 -1.70 11.94 11.96
CA LYS A 63 -2.31 12.83 12.97
C LYS A 63 -3.78 13.08 12.69
N LEU A 64 -4.14 13.32 11.43
CA LEU A 64 -5.53 13.51 11.00
C LEU A 64 -6.36 12.25 11.24
N ILE A 65 -5.91 11.10 10.75
CA ILE A 65 -6.63 9.82 10.89
C ILE A 65 -6.80 9.43 12.36
N LYS A 66 -5.79 9.65 13.20
CA LYS A 66 -5.90 9.39 14.65
C LYS A 66 -6.92 10.29 15.34
N ARG A 67 -7.13 11.52 14.88
CA ARG A 67 -8.18 12.41 15.44
C ARG A 67 -9.58 11.88 15.15
N LEU A 68 -9.74 11.09 14.08
CA LEU A 68 -11.00 10.41 13.74
C LEU A 68 -11.22 9.12 14.56
N GLY A 69 -10.30 8.77 15.47
CA GLY A 69 -10.36 7.50 16.21
C GLY A 69 -9.94 6.27 15.40
N ILE A 70 -9.47 6.45 14.16
CA ILE A 70 -9.10 5.37 13.25
C ILE A 70 -7.66 4.93 13.53
N GLN A 71 -7.41 3.62 13.54
CA GLN A 71 -6.08 3.08 13.79
C GLN A 71 -5.16 3.25 12.57
N VAL A 72 -3.87 3.44 12.80
CA VAL A 72 -2.88 3.62 11.71
C VAL A 72 -1.73 2.64 11.88
N TYR A 73 -1.52 1.82 10.85
CA TYR A 73 -0.43 0.86 10.75
C TYR A 73 0.54 1.27 9.65
N LEU A 74 1.85 1.09 9.89
CA LEU A 74 2.89 1.36 8.90
C LEU A 74 3.56 0.05 8.49
N ILE A 75 3.76 -0.16 7.19
CA ILE A 75 4.47 -1.34 6.68
C ILE A 75 5.54 -1.00 5.64
N ASP A 76 6.50 -1.92 5.47
CA ASP A 76 7.51 -1.84 4.42
C ASP A 76 6.85 -2.09 3.05
N GLU A 77 6.79 -1.05 2.21
CA GLU A 77 6.21 -1.10 0.87
C GLU A 77 7.18 -1.62 -0.20
N LYS A 78 8.38 -2.06 0.16
CA LYS A 78 9.38 -2.50 -0.81
C LYS A 78 8.80 -3.53 -1.78
N SER A 79 8.84 -3.22 -3.08
CA SER A 79 8.36 -4.09 -4.17
C SER A 79 6.83 -4.26 -4.28
N THR A 80 6.00 -3.47 -3.59
CA THR A 80 4.53 -3.50 -3.73
C THR A 80 4.07 -3.11 -5.14
N SER A 81 4.78 -2.22 -5.83
CA SER A 81 4.45 -1.79 -7.20
C SER A 81 4.80 -2.80 -8.30
N VAL A 82 5.60 -3.82 -7.99
CA VAL A 82 6.05 -4.84 -8.96
C VAL A 82 5.50 -6.23 -8.67
N ILE A 83 4.59 -6.37 -7.73
CA ILE A 83 3.88 -7.62 -7.43
C ILE A 83 2.45 -7.48 -7.92
N CYS A 84 1.91 -8.51 -8.57
CA CYS A 84 0.51 -8.51 -8.96
C CYS A 84 -0.36 -8.67 -7.72
N SER A 85 -1.26 -7.71 -7.48
CA SER A 85 -2.20 -7.75 -6.37
C SER A 85 -3.17 -8.92 -6.47
N SER A 86 -3.50 -9.41 -7.66
CA SER A 86 -4.41 -10.54 -7.86
C SER A 86 -3.74 -11.88 -7.51
N CYS A 87 -2.58 -12.19 -8.11
CA CYS A 87 -1.95 -13.52 -8.00
C CYS A 87 -0.58 -13.58 -7.30
N GLY A 88 -0.03 -12.44 -6.85
CA GLY A 88 1.27 -12.36 -6.18
C GLY A 88 2.50 -12.48 -7.09
N PHE A 89 2.32 -12.58 -8.41
CA PHE A 89 3.42 -12.76 -9.37
C PHE A 89 4.17 -11.45 -9.68
N ARG A 90 5.51 -11.51 -9.81
CA ARG A 90 6.38 -10.31 -9.94
C ARG A 90 6.56 -9.77 -11.36
N LYS A 91 6.55 -10.62 -12.39
CA LYS A 91 6.93 -10.15 -13.74
C LYS A 91 5.76 -9.37 -14.32
N ILE A 92 5.88 -8.04 -14.37
CA ILE A 92 4.85 -7.14 -14.89
C ILE A 92 5.49 -6.12 -15.84
N LYS A 93 4.85 -5.82 -16.98
CA LYS A 93 5.24 -4.72 -17.87
C LYS A 93 4.97 -3.38 -17.18
N LYS A 94 5.95 -2.48 -17.19
CA LYS A 94 5.88 -1.18 -16.51
C LYS A 94 5.15 -0.14 -17.38
N GLY A 95 4.27 0.62 -16.75
CA GLY A 95 3.45 1.71 -17.31
C GLY A 95 2.54 2.28 -16.22
N LYS A 96 1.62 3.19 -16.57
CA LYS A 96 0.54 3.63 -15.66
C LYS A 96 -0.37 2.45 -15.28
N PHE A 97 -0.66 1.61 -16.25
CA PHE A 97 -1.32 0.32 -16.06
C PHE A 97 -0.30 -0.80 -16.10
N ILE A 98 -0.48 -1.75 -15.21
CA ILE A 98 0.33 -2.95 -15.10
C ILE A 98 -0.47 -4.14 -15.61
N LYS A 99 0.14 -4.98 -16.46
CA LYS A 99 -0.47 -6.24 -16.93
C LYS A 99 0.28 -7.45 -16.40
N CYS A 100 -0.39 -8.28 -15.62
CA CYS A 100 0.21 -9.50 -15.10
C CYS A 100 0.41 -10.54 -16.21
N HIS A 101 1.60 -11.14 -16.29
CA HIS A 101 1.85 -12.19 -17.29
C HIS A 101 1.14 -13.50 -16.94
N ARG A 102 0.88 -13.75 -15.64
CA ARG A 102 0.28 -14.98 -15.12
C ARG A 102 -1.26 -14.95 -15.18
N CYS A 103 -1.90 -14.07 -14.42
CA CYS A 103 -3.37 -13.99 -14.36
C CYS A 103 -3.99 -13.00 -15.36
N LYS A 104 -3.18 -12.33 -16.18
CA LYS A 104 -3.62 -11.35 -17.19
C LYS A 104 -4.32 -10.08 -16.67
N GLU A 105 -4.48 -9.96 -15.35
CA GLU A 105 -4.99 -8.76 -14.67
C GLU A 105 -4.36 -7.47 -15.20
N VAL A 106 -5.21 -6.47 -15.46
CA VAL A 106 -4.81 -5.12 -15.88
C VAL A 106 -5.33 -4.13 -14.84
N ILE A 107 -4.42 -3.47 -14.13
CA ILE A 107 -4.78 -2.56 -13.03
C ILE A 107 -3.85 -1.36 -13.01
N HIS A 108 -4.32 -0.23 -12.46
CA HIS A 108 -3.46 0.92 -12.23
C HIS A 108 -2.33 0.55 -11.26
N ARG A 109 -1.10 1.00 -11.57
CA ARG A 109 0.11 0.64 -10.81
C ARG A 109 0.01 1.03 -9.34
N ASP A 110 -0.49 2.23 -9.07
CA ASP A 110 -0.49 2.81 -7.73
C ASP A 110 -1.64 2.19 -6.88
N THR A 111 -2.80 1.91 -7.48
CA THR A 111 -3.85 1.07 -6.87
C THR A 111 -3.34 -0.33 -6.55
N ASN A 112 -2.58 -0.94 -7.47
CA ASN A 112 -1.96 -2.23 -7.21
C ASN A 112 -0.99 -2.19 -6.02
N ALA A 113 -0.21 -1.12 -5.89
CA ALA A 113 0.66 -0.92 -4.74
C ALA A 113 -0.16 -0.83 -3.44
N ALA A 114 -1.23 -0.03 -3.41
CA ALA A 114 -2.13 0.12 -2.27
C ALA A 114 -2.79 -1.21 -1.86
N ILE A 115 -3.27 -2.00 -2.82
CA ILE A 115 -3.82 -3.35 -2.54
C ILE A 115 -2.74 -4.28 -1.97
N ASN A 116 -1.51 -4.24 -2.52
CA ASN A 116 -0.43 -5.05 -2.00
C ASN A 116 0.01 -4.64 -0.59
N ILE A 117 -0.11 -3.35 -0.25
CA ILE A 117 0.11 -2.85 1.10
C ILE A 117 -0.89 -3.50 2.06
N LEU A 118 -2.18 -3.42 1.74
CA LEU A 118 -3.23 -4.06 2.53
C LEU A 118 -3.00 -5.58 2.66
N LYS A 119 -2.75 -6.28 1.54
CA LYS A 119 -2.52 -7.74 1.55
C LYS A 119 -1.29 -8.16 2.35
N ARG A 120 -0.26 -7.32 2.45
CA ARG A 120 0.90 -7.59 3.31
C ARG A 120 0.55 -7.48 4.78
N PHE A 121 -0.30 -6.55 5.15
CA PHE A 121 -0.78 -6.46 6.52
C PHE A 121 -1.62 -7.70 6.88
N GLU A 122 -2.57 -8.08 6.01
CA GLU A 122 -3.47 -9.21 6.27
C GLU A 122 -2.80 -10.59 6.18
N LYS A 123 -1.93 -10.79 5.19
CA LYS A 123 -1.36 -12.11 4.84
C LYS A 123 0.14 -12.22 5.17
N GLY A 124 0.76 -11.15 5.67
CA GLY A 124 2.18 -11.03 5.94
C GLY A 124 3.04 -11.04 4.66
N PHE A 125 3.29 -12.23 4.13
CA PHE A 125 4.31 -12.51 3.12
C PHE A 125 3.82 -12.40 1.67
N TRP A 126 2.80 -11.57 1.41
CA TRP A 126 2.20 -11.45 0.08
C TRP A 126 3.22 -11.05 -1.00
N GLY A 127 3.31 -11.86 -2.07
CA GLY A 127 4.26 -11.71 -3.18
C GLY A 127 5.73 -12.03 -2.86
N SER A 128 6.03 -12.57 -1.67
CA SER A 128 7.39 -12.93 -1.27
C SER A 128 7.90 -14.25 -1.86
N ASN A 129 7.04 -15.10 -2.44
CA ASN A 129 7.47 -16.41 -2.96
C ASN A 129 8.39 -16.28 -4.20
N ASP A 130 8.22 -15.20 -4.99
CA ASP A 130 9.01 -14.94 -6.20
C ASP A 130 10.02 -13.80 -6.04
N ASP A 131 10.04 -13.11 -4.90
CA ASP A 131 11.00 -12.04 -4.62
C ASP A 131 12.18 -12.58 -3.81
N HIS A 132 13.36 -12.71 -4.43
CA HIS A 132 14.58 -13.22 -3.78
C HIS A 132 15.01 -12.40 -2.55
N VAL A 133 14.72 -11.10 -2.50
CA VAL A 133 15.01 -10.22 -1.35
C VAL A 133 14.05 -10.51 -0.20
N LEU A 134 12.75 -10.67 -0.49
CA LEU A 134 11.75 -11.02 0.52
C LEU A 134 11.86 -12.48 0.97
N ARG A 135 12.24 -13.42 0.09
CA ARG A 135 12.61 -14.80 0.46
C ARG A 135 13.78 -14.81 1.43
N ARG A 136 14.81 -13.99 1.21
CA ARG A 136 15.95 -13.85 2.15
C ARG A 136 15.51 -13.28 3.51
N LYS A 137 14.65 -12.25 3.53
CA LYS A 137 14.08 -11.72 4.78
C LYS A 137 13.25 -12.79 5.52
N ARG A 138 12.41 -13.54 4.81
CA ARG A 138 11.60 -14.65 5.37
C ARG A 138 12.48 -15.77 5.95
N ARG A 139 13.57 -16.15 5.26
CA ARG A 139 14.55 -17.13 5.78
C ARG A 139 15.23 -16.64 7.05
N LYS A 140 15.70 -15.38 7.08
CA LYS A 140 16.33 -14.77 8.27
C LYS A 140 15.36 -14.63 9.45
N PHE A 141 14.07 -14.40 9.18
CA PHE A 141 13.05 -14.33 10.24
C PHE A 141 12.78 -15.72 10.83
N LYS A 142 12.63 -16.75 9.97
CA LYS A 142 12.48 -18.15 10.44
C LYS A 142 13.69 -18.64 11.25
N SER A 143 14.91 -18.26 10.89
CA SER A 143 16.12 -18.68 11.62
C SER A 143 16.30 -18.01 12.98
N LYS A 144 15.51 -16.99 13.32
CA LYS A 144 15.53 -16.31 14.63
C LYS A 144 14.45 -16.80 15.60
N ILE A 145 13.58 -17.69 15.14
CA ILE A 145 12.46 -18.26 15.92
C ILE A 145 12.81 -19.66 16.45
N ASN A 146 13.99 -20.17 16.11
CA ASN A 146 14.56 -21.39 16.67
C ASN A 146 15.61 -21.06 17.71
#